data_AF-A0A131Z0X9-F1
#
_entry.id   AF-A0A131Z0X9-F1
#
_cell.length_a   1.000
_cell.length_b   1.000
_cell.length_c   1.000
_cell.angle_alpha   90.00
_cell.angle_beta   90.00
_cell.angle_gamma   90.00
#
_symmetry.space_group_name_H-M   'P 1'
#
loop_
_entity.id
_entity.type
_entity.pdbx_description
1 polymer ?
#
loop_
_entity_poly.entity_id
_entity_poly.type
_entity_poly.pdbx_seq_one_letter_code
_entity_poly.pdbx_strand_id
1 'polypeptide(L)'
;MKRRSSKVKAENASSRGANKMHVAPPEVLEDLPLAISSKITMTDEELVHLSVRDLNRQLKASGLTRSEIVKMKQRRRTLKNRGYAASCRNKRLEQKDDLEGERAVVIQEISRLQEENKTLEGEVDNLRSKYSTLLEYARKQGVPLPADLNTNF
;
A
#
# COMPACT_ATOMS: atom_id res chain seq x y z
N MET A 1 -12.14 15.91 5.82
CA MET A 1 -13.20 15.61 4.83
C MET A 1 -13.08 14.14 4.44
N LYS A 2 -14.08 13.31 4.79
CA LYS A 2 -14.09 11.86 4.50
C LYS A 2 -14.72 11.65 3.12
N ARG A 3 -13.94 11.23 2.12
CA ARG A 3 -14.49 10.86 0.81
C ARG A 3 -14.71 9.35 0.74
N ARG A 4 -15.99 8.98 0.71
CA ARG A 4 -16.50 7.66 0.35
C ARG A 4 -16.22 7.42 -1.14
N SER A 5 -15.66 6.27 -1.48
CA SER A 5 -15.59 5.81 -2.87
C SER A 5 -15.88 4.33 -2.98
N SER A 6 -16.63 4.03 -4.02
CA SER A 6 -17.46 2.86 -4.32
C SER A 6 -16.68 1.60 -4.69
N LYS A 7 -17.23 0.48 -4.23
CA LYS A 7 -16.76 -0.90 -4.41
C LYS A 7 -17.13 -1.39 -5.82
N VAL A 8 -16.14 -1.78 -6.63
CA VAL A 8 -16.37 -2.55 -7.87
C VAL A 8 -15.67 -3.90 -7.71
N LYS A 9 -16.47 -4.95 -7.82
CA LYS A 9 -16.13 -6.35 -7.60
C LYS A 9 -15.67 -6.93 -8.95
N ALA A 10 -14.44 -7.41 -9.04
CA ALA A 10 -13.97 -8.23 -10.15
C ALA A 10 -13.56 -9.60 -9.61
N GLU A 11 -14.35 -10.61 -9.93
CA GLU A 11 -14.03 -12.02 -9.72
C GLU A 11 -13.14 -12.48 -10.86
N ASN A 12 -12.01 -13.11 -10.56
CA ASN A 12 -11.44 -14.08 -11.49
C ASN A 12 -10.70 -15.18 -10.71
N ALA A 13 -11.21 -16.40 -10.88
CA ALA A 13 -10.67 -17.62 -10.31
C ALA A 13 -9.54 -18.13 -11.19
N SER A 14 -8.39 -18.44 -10.59
CA SER A 14 -7.41 -19.34 -11.22
C SER A 14 -6.71 -20.19 -10.17
N SER A 15 -6.93 -21.48 -10.31
CA SER A 15 -6.48 -22.59 -9.50
C SER A 15 -4.96 -22.79 -9.57
N ARG A 16 -4.27 -22.68 -8.44
CA ARG A 16 -2.89 -23.20 -8.32
C ARG A 16 -2.61 -23.78 -6.94
N GLY A 17 -2.34 -25.09 -6.94
CA GLY A 17 -1.40 -25.75 -6.04
C GLY A 17 -1.87 -25.94 -4.61
N ALA A 18 -2.47 -27.10 -4.32
CA ALA A 18 -2.63 -27.61 -2.97
C ALA A 18 -1.24 -27.95 -2.38
N ASN A 19 -0.51 -26.95 -1.91
CA ASN A 19 0.61 -27.17 -1.00
C ASN A 19 0.02 -27.64 0.32
N LYS A 20 0.21 -28.93 0.60
CA LYS A 20 -0.13 -29.58 1.87
C LYS A 20 0.80 -29.03 2.95
N MET A 21 0.51 -27.81 3.40
CA MET A 21 1.13 -27.27 4.61
C MET A 21 0.70 -28.21 5.74
N HIS A 22 1.68 -28.86 6.37
CA HIS A 22 1.50 -29.36 7.72
C HIS A 22 1.14 -28.13 8.57
N VAL A 23 -0.15 -27.88 8.72
CA VAL A 23 -0.67 -26.92 9.68
C VAL A 23 -0.36 -27.58 11.01
N ALA A 24 0.76 -27.19 11.62
CA ALA A 24 0.94 -27.39 13.06
C ALA A 24 -0.37 -26.97 13.72
N PRO A 25 -0.92 -27.78 14.64
CA PRO A 25 -2.18 -27.45 15.30
C PRO A 25 -2.09 -26.00 15.76
N PRO A 26 -3.16 -25.19 15.62
CA PRO A 26 -3.14 -23.86 16.19
C PRO A 26 -2.69 -24.05 17.63
N GLU A 27 -1.55 -23.45 18.01
CA GLU A 27 -1.15 -23.39 19.41
C GLU A 27 -2.34 -22.73 20.11
N VAL A 28 -3.19 -23.59 20.68
CA VAL A 28 -4.31 -23.21 21.49
C VAL A 28 -3.63 -22.40 22.55
N LEU A 29 -3.86 -21.08 22.52
CA LEU A 29 -3.39 -20.17 23.54
C LEU A 29 -3.94 -20.75 24.82
N GLU A 30 -3.11 -21.51 25.53
CA GLU A 30 -3.52 -22.43 26.57
C GLU A 30 -4.51 -21.67 27.46
N ASP A 31 -5.76 -22.13 27.46
CA ASP A 31 -6.79 -21.49 28.25
C ASP A 31 -6.23 -21.39 29.65
N LEU A 32 -6.28 -20.17 30.19
CA LEU A 32 -5.63 -19.84 31.43
C LEU A 32 -6.17 -20.86 32.44
N PRO A 33 -5.31 -21.67 33.11
CA PRO A 33 -5.79 -22.78 33.92
C PRO A 33 -6.93 -22.30 34.81
N LEU A 34 -8.05 -23.04 34.90
CA LEU A 34 -9.25 -22.59 35.62
C LEU A 34 -8.92 -22.01 37.01
N ALA A 35 -7.89 -22.57 37.67
CA ALA A 35 -7.34 -22.10 38.95
C ALA A 35 -6.92 -20.62 38.97
N ILE A 36 -6.44 -20.06 37.87
CA ILE A 36 -6.08 -18.64 37.75
C ILE A 36 -7.33 -17.82 37.41
N SER A 37 -8.18 -18.33 36.49
CA SER A 37 -9.43 -17.65 36.11
C SER A 37 -10.40 -17.49 37.29
N SER A 38 -10.40 -18.41 38.26
CA SER A 38 -11.22 -18.29 39.48
C SER A 38 -10.70 -17.23 40.47
N LYS A 39 -9.41 -16.91 40.42
CA LYS A 39 -8.78 -15.91 41.31
C LYS A 39 -8.81 -14.50 40.72
N ILE A 40 -8.95 -14.39 39.40
CA ILE A 40 -9.05 -13.10 38.72
C ILE A 40 -10.01 -13.16 37.52
N THR A 41 -11.10 -12.42 37.64
CA THR A 41 -12.04 -12.17 36.55
C THR A 41 -11.49 -11.02 35.70
N MET A 42 -10.66 -11.33 34.70
CA MET A 42 -10.24 -10.39 33.68
C MET A 42 -10.36 -11.02 32.30
N THR A 43 -10.87 -10.26 31.35
CA THR A 43 -10.93 -10.67 29.95
C THR A 43 -9.59 -10.47 29.26
N ASP A 44 -9.37 -11.17 28.15
CA ASP A 44 -8.18 -10.99 27.31
C ASP A 44 -8.07 -9.56 26.76
N GLU A 45 -9.21 -8.93 26.47
CA GLU A 45 -9.27 -7.55 26.02
C GLU A 45 -8.77 -6.59 27.11
N GLU A 46 -9.32 -6.68 28.32
CA GLU A 46 -8.86 -5.88 29.47
C GLU A 46 -7.36 -6.11 29.76
N LEU A 47 -6.92 -7.37 29.73
CA LEU A 47 -5.52 -7.76 29.98
C LEU A 47 -4.54 -7.05 29.05
N VAL A 48 -4.89 -6.90 27.76
CA VAL A 48 -4.05 -6.20 26.77
C VAL A 48 -4.05 -4.69 27.00
N HIS A 49 -5.19 -4.11 27.35
CA HIS A 49 -5.40 -2.66 27.46
C HIS A 49 -4.88 -2.02 28.75
N LEU A 50 -4.81 -2.77 29.87
CA LEU A 50 -4.27 -2.25 31.14
C LEU A 50 -2.88 -1.63 30.98
N SER A 51 -2.55 -0.55 31.69
CA SER A 51 -1.15 -0.12 31.75
C SER A 51 -0.27 -1.16 32.45
N VAL A 52 1.06 -1.10 32.29
CA VAL A 52 1.97 -2.00 33.01
C VAL A 52 1.83 -1.81 34.53
N ARG A 53 1.59 -0.57 34.99
CA ARG A 53 1.40 -0.25 36.40
C ARG A 53 0.11 -0.87 36.94
N ASP A 54 -0.99 -0.71 36.21
CA ASP A 54 -2.31 -1.20 36.62
C ASP A 54 -2.36 -2.73 36.59
N LEU A 55 -1.77 -3.35 35.56
CA LEU A 55 -1.61 -4.80 35.48
C LEU A 55 -0.88 -5.33 36.71
N ASN A 56 0.29 -4.77 37.03
CA ASN A 56 1.08 -5.24 38.17
C ASN A 56 0.36 -5.03 39.51
N ARG A 57 -0.40 -3.94 39.67
CA ARG A 57 -1.19 -3.69 40.88
C ARG A 57 -2.30 -4.74 41.01
N GLN A 58 -3.06 -4.96 39.95
CA GLN A 58 -4.19 -5.89 39.94
C GLN A 58 -3.74 -7.34 40.15
N LEU A 59 -2.66 -7.78 39.49
CA LEU A 59 -2.11 -9.13 39.65
C LEU A 59 -1.55 -9.41 41.07
N LYS A 60 -1.04 -8.38 41.76
CA LYS A 60 -0.59 -8.52 43.16
C LYS A 60 -1.76 -8.53 44.16
N ALA A 61 -2.83 -7.79 43.87
CA ALA A 61 -4.01 -7.71 44.73
C ALA A 61 -4.93 -8.94 44.66
N SER A 62 -4.79 -9.78 43.63
CA SER A 62 -5.69 -10.92 43.34
C SER A 62 -5.25 -12.24 43.97
N GLY A 63 -4.30 -12.21 44.92
CA GLY A 63 -3.87 -13.42 45.65
C GLY A 63 -3.19 -14.48 44.78
N LEU A 64 -2.72 -14.09 43.59
CA LEU A 64 -2.01 -14.99 42.69
C LEU A 64 -0.60 -15.30 43.22
N THR A 65 -0.19 -16.56 43.04
CA THR A 65 1.18 -16.98 43.29
C THR A 65 2.14 -16.38 42.25
N ARG A 66 3.43 -16.39 42.56
CA ARG A 66 4.45 -15.82 41.66
C ARG A 66 4.44 -16.45 40.27
N SER A 67 4.24 -17.77 40.19
CA SER A 67 4.16 -18.50 38.91
C SER A 67 2.92 -18.13 38.10
N GLU A 68 1.76 -17.97 38.76
CA GLU A 68 0.52 -17.55 38.10
C GLU A 68 0.63 -16.12 37.55
N ILE A 69 1.26 -15.20 38.29
CA ILE A 69 1.55 -13.84 37.81
C ILE A 69 2.42 -13.87 36.54
N VAL A 70 3.43 -14.75 36.50
CA VAL A 70 4.29 -14.91 35.31
C VAL A 70 3.47 -15.43 34.12
N LYS A 71 2.60 -16.43 34.34
CA LYS A 71 1.68 -16.93 33.29
C LYS A 71 0.77 -15.83 32.75
N MET A 72 0.22 -14.97 33.61
CA MET A 72 -0.60 -13.82 33.18
C MET A 72 0.16 -12.82 32.32
N LYS A 73 1.42 -12.52 32.69
CA LYS A 73 2.28 -11.66 31.89
C LYS A 73 2.63 -12.29 30.54
N GLN A 74 2.88 -13.59 30.52
CA GLN A 74 3.11 -14.34 29.29
C GLN A 74 1.89 -14.33 28.37
N ARG A 75 0.68 -14.62 28.91
CA ARG A 75 -0.58 -14.53 28.16
C ARG A 75 -0.76 -13.15 27.54
N ARG A 76 -0.55 -12.09 28.32
CA ARG A 76 -0.59 -10.72 27.81
C ARG A 76 0.42 -10.48 26.68
N ARG A 77 1.65 -10.97 26.80
CA ARG A 77 2.68 -10.84 25.77
C ARG A 77 2.24 -11.53 24.48
N THR A 78 1.71 -12.75 24.56
CA THR A 78 1.21 -13.49 23.40
C THR A 78 0.05 -12.77 22.72
N LEU A 79 -0.92 -12.26 23.50
CA LEU A 79 -2.04 -11.48 22.97
C LEU A 79 -1.60 -10.18 22.28
N LYS A 80 -0.66 -9.43 22.89
CA LYS A 80 -0.09 -8.23 22.25
C LYS A 80 0.65 -8.57 20.96
N ASN A 81 1.45 -9.64 20.96
CA ASN A 81 2.17 -10.09 19.77
C ASN A 81 1.22 -10.51 18.65
N ARG A 82 0.09 -11.13 18.97
CA ARG A 82 -0.98 -11.42 18.01
C ARG A 82 -1.51 -10.13 17.37
N GLY A 83 -1.78 -9.10 18.18
CA GLY A 83 -2.15 -7.77 17.70
C GLY A 83 -1.08 -7.15 16.79
N TYR A 84 0.19 -7.20 17.21
CA TYR A 84 1.31 -6.68 16.42
C TYR A 84 1.49 -7.40 15.07
N ALA A 85 1.26 -8.72 15.02
CA ALA A 85 1.29 -9.47 13.77
C ALA A 85 0.19 -9.01 12.80
N ALA A 86 -1.02 -8.77 13.30
CA ALA A 86 -2.12 -8.23 12.49
C ALA A 86 -1.80 -6.81 12.00
N SER A 87 -1.36 -5.90 12.89
CA SER A 87 -0.95 -4.55 12.51
C SER A 87 0.20 -4.54 11.51
N CYS A 88 1.17 -5.45 11.63
CA CYS A 88 2.27 -5.59 10.69
C CYS A 88 1.78 -5.99 9.29
N ARG A 89 0.85 -6.93 9.20
CA ARG A 89 0.23 -7.34 7.92
C ARG A 89 -0.55 -6.17 7.30
N ASN A 90 -1.36 -5.47 8.10
CA ASN A 90 -2.13 -4.32 7.63
C ASN A 90 -1.23 -3.21 7.11
N LYS A 91 -0.17 -2.86 7.85
CA LYS A 91 0.78 -1.82 7.44
C LYS A 91 1.52 -2.20 6.14
N ARG A 92 1.83 -3.48 5.95
CA ARG A 92 2.45 -3.97 4.71
C ARG A 92 1.49 -3.87 3.53
N LEU A 93 0.21 -4.18 3.76
CA LEU A 93 -0.82 -4.06 2.72
C LEU A 93 -1.05 -2.60 2.36
N GLU A 94 -1.21 -1.72 3.35
CA GLU A 94 -1.34 -0.27 3.16
C GLU A 94 -0.16 0.31 2.38
N GLN A 95 1.09 -0.03 2.76
CA GLN A 95 2.28 0.41 2.02
C GLN A 95 2.29 -0.08 0.57
N LYS A 96 1.82 -1.31 0.33
CA LYS A 96 1.72 -1.84 -1.03
C LYS A 96 0.68 -1.07 -1.83
N ASP A 97 -0.50 -0.84 -1.26
CA ASP A 97 -1.60 -0.12 -1.90
C ASP A 97 -1.18 1.34 -2.22
N ASP A 98 -0.46 2.00 -1.31
CA ASP A 98 0.11 3.34 -1.52
C ASP A 98 1.06 3.35 -2.73
N LEU A 99 2.01 2.40 -2.79
CA LEU A 99 2.95 2.27 -3.90
C LEU A 99 2.24 1.94 -5.24
N GLU A 100 1.19 1.13 -5.21
CA GLU A 100 0.37 0.86 -6.39
C GLU A 100 -0.38 2.12 -6.86
N GLY A 101 -0.86 2.94 -5.93
CA GLY A 101 -1.46 4.25 -6.20
C GLY A 101 -0.47 5.23 -6.83
N GLU A 102 0.72 5.39 -6.24
CA GLU A 102 1.79 6.24 -6.78
C GLU A 102 2.20 5.79 -8.19
N ARG A 103 2.37 4.48 -8.39
CA ARG A 103 2.67 3.91 -9.72
C ARG A 103 1.58 4.25 -10.73
N ALA A 104 0.30 4.17 -10.35
CA ALA A 104 -0.80 4.48 -11.26
C ALA A 104 -0.79 5.96 -11.69
N VAL A 105 -0.51 6.87 -10.76
CA VAL A 105 -0.38 8.31 -11.06
C VAL A 105 0.76 8.56 -12.04
N VAL A 106 1.94 7.97 -11.80
CA VAL A 106 3.10 8.13 -12.70
C VAL A 106 2.81 7.58 -14.10
N ILE A 107 2.16 6.42 -14.21
CA ILE A 107 1.78 5.85 -15.50
C ILE A 107 0.81 6.77 -16.26
N GLN A 108 -0.17 7.35 -15.55
CA GLN A 108 -1.11 8.29 -16.16
C GLN A 108 -0.37 9.53 -16.71
N GLU A 109 0.60 10.05 -15.95
CA GLU A 109 1.37 11.22 -16.38
C GLU A 109 2.28 10.91 -17.58
N ILE A 110 2.91 9.72 -17.61
CA ILE A 110 3.68 9.28 -18.78
C ILE A 110 2.79 9.25 -20.02
N SER A 111 1.59 8.64 -19.93
CA SER A 111 0.66 8.57 -21.05
C SER A 111 0.24 9.97 -21.53
N ARG A 112 -0.04 10.89 -20.59
CA ARG A 112 -0.38 12.28 -20.90
C ARG A 112 0.75 12.97 -21.67
N LEU A 113 1.98 12.87 -21.18
CA LEU A 113 3.15 13.48 -21.80
C LEU A 113 3.47 12.86 -23.16
N GLN A 114 3.26 11.56 -23.34
CA GLN A 114 3.43 10.90 -24.64
C GLN A 114 2.44 11.42 -25.68
N GLU A 115 1.18 11.63 -25.30
CA GLU A 115 0.15 12.18 -26.19
C GLU A 115 0.43 13.66 -26.53
N GLU A 116 0.86 14.45 -25.55
CA GLU A 116 1.28 15.83 -25.74
C GLU A 116 2.48 15.92 -26.69
N ASN A 117 3.50 15.07 -26.49
CA ASN A 117 4.68 15.04 -27.35
C ASN A 117 4.32 14.65 -28.79
N LYS A 118 3.48 13.63 -28.98
CA LYS A 118 3.00 13.23 -30.31
C LYS A 118 2.24 14.37 -31.02
N THR A 119 1.46 15.13 -30.28
CA THR A 119 0.76 16.31 -30.81
C THR A 119 1.77 17.36 -31.29
N LEU A 120 2.76 17.68 -30.46
CA LEU A 120 3.81 18.64 -30.79
C LEU A 120 4.67 18.20 -31.99
N GLU A 121 5.03 16.92 -32.07
CA GLU A 121 5.71 16.36 -33.24
C GLU A 121 4.92 16.60 -34.53
N GLY A 122 3.60 16.36 -34.49
CA GLY A 122 2.71 16.65 -35.62
C GLY A 122 2.61 18.13 -35.98
N GLU A 123 2.63 19.03 -34.99
CA GLU A 123 2.66 20.47 -35.22
C GLU A 123 3.96 20.93 -35.88
N VAL A 124 5.11 20.39 -35.42
CA VAL A 124 6.42 20.64 -36.01
C VAL A 124 6.47 20.19 -37.46
N ASP A 125 5.99 18.98 -37.77
CA ASP A 125 5.95 18.46 -39.13
C ASP A 125 5.04 19.29 -40.04
N ASN A 126 3.88 19.72 -39.55
CA ASN A 126 2.99 20.61 -40.29
C ASN A 126 3.64 21.97 -40.60
N LEU A 127 4.32 22.57 -39.62
CA LEU A 127 5.05 23.83 -39.80
C LEU A 127 6.19 23.68 -40.79
N ARG A 128 6.97 22.59 -40.70
CA ARG A 128 8.03 22.27 -41.66
C ARG A 128 7.50 22.12 -43.08
N SER A 129 6.38 21.42 -43.26
CA SER A 129 5.73 21.24 -44.57
C SER A 129 5.24 22.57 -45.17
N LYS A 130 4.58 23.41 -44.36
CA LYS A 130 4.15 24.75 -44.78
C LYS A 130 5.33 25.64 -45.16
N TYR A 131 6.40 25.63 -44.34
CA TYR A 131 7.61 26.38 -44.61
C TYR A 131 8.27 25.94 -45.92
N SER A 132 8.44 24.62 -46.12
CA SER A 132 9.01 24.06 -47.36
C SER A 132 8.20 24.47 -48.59
N THR A 133 6.86 24.39 -48.52
CA THR A 133 5.97 24.79 -49.61
C THR A 133 6.13 26.26 -49.98
N LEU A 134 6.19 27.14 -48.96
CA LEU A 134 6.36 28.58 -49.16
C LEU A 134 7.73 28.91 -49.76
N LEU A 135 8.78 28.25 -49.28
CA LEU A 135 10.14 28.41 -49.79
C LEU A 135 10.24 27.99 -51.27
N GLU A 136 9.62 26.86 -51.63
CA GLU A 136 9.58 26.39 -53.01
C GLU A 136 8.80 27.36 -53.92
N TYR A 137 7.68 27.90 -53.44
CA TYR A 137 6.93 28.93 -54.16
C TYR A 137 7.77 30.20 -54.39
N ALA A 138 8.43 30.72 -53.35
CA ALA A 138 9.29 31.91 -53.46
C ALA A 138 10.43 31.71 -54.48
N ARG A 139 11.06 30.52 -54.48
CA ARG A 139 12.07 30.14 -55.46
C ARG A 139 11.52 30.13 -56.89
N LYS A 140 10.32 29.56 -57.11
CA LYS A 140 9.65 29.54 -58.43
C LYS A 140 9.31 30.93 -58.94
N GLN A 141 8.96 31.86 -58.05
CA GLN A 141 8.64 33.25 -58.39
C GLN A 141 9.87 34.15 -58.51
N GLY A 142 11.09 33.62 -58.31
CA GLY A 142 12.32 34.40 -58.40
C GLY A 142 12.48 35.44 -57.28
N VAL A 143 11.80 35.24 -56.14
CA VAL A 143 11.94 36.13 -54.98
C VAL A 143 13.32 35.92 -54.35
N PRO A 144 14.13 36.99 -54.17
CA PRO A 144 15.44 36.86 -53.56
C PRO A 144 15.30 36.44 -52.08
N LEU A 145 15.91 35.30 -51.74
CA LEU A 145 15.88 34.72 -50.39
C LEU A 145 17.21 34.98 -49.65
N PRO A 146 17.17 35.40 -48.37
CA PRO A 146 18.34 35.42 -47.50
C PRO A 146 19.09 34.09 -47.48
N ALA A 147 20.43 34.15 -47.38
CA ALA A 147 21.29 32.96 -47.40
C ALA A 147 20.94 31.95 -46.28
N ASP A 148 20.49 32.46 -45.13
CA ASP A 148 20.15 31.70 -43.94
C ASP A 148 18.89 30.83 -44.13
N LEU A 149 18.07 31.10 -45.15
CA LEU A 149 16.86 30.35 -45.48
C LEU A 149 17.11 29.23 -46.52
N ASN A 150 18.36 29.07 -46.98
CA ASN A 150 18.73 27.98 -47.90
C ASN A 150 19.15 26.70 -47.17
N THR A 151 19.29 26.72 -45.85
CA THR A 151 19.54 25.51 -45.05
C THR A 151 18.23 24.76 -44.85
N ASN A 152 18.16 23.51 -45.29
CA ASN A 152 17.04 22.62 -44.95
C ASN A 152 17.09 22.33 -43.43
N PHE A 153 15.95 22.47 -42.76
CA PHE A 153 15.74 22.07 -41.36
C PHE A 153 15.49 20.57 -41.20
#